data_AF-A0A9X3RB89-F1
#
_entry.id   AF-A0A9X3RB89-F1
#
_cell.length_a   1.000
_cell.length_b   1.000
_cell.length_c   1.000
_cell.angle_alpha   90.00
_cell.angle_beta   90.00
_cell.angle_gamma   90.00
#
_symmetry.space_group_name_H-M   'P 1'
#
loop_
_entity.id
_entity.type
_entity.pdbx_description
1 polymer ?
#
loop_
_entity_poly.entity_id
_entity_poly.type
_entity_poly.pdbx_seq_one_letter_code
_entity_poly.pdbx_strand_id
1 'polypeptide(L)'
;MKASELIEQNNQKRALLTEGNEKYYTNLLLYIRTKLTLSEQQSEEVLMEMLDHLIEGQQEGKTAKEIFGNDPKGYADEIVSQLPRENKRNSLIFMGEIAVNIIGWFLIMRSIIIPIIGGKASEKVYVISSLLLIILIMIMTAFGVKMIFGLISQSSFDDKATDKKMMFKAGLYGAGGFLVIAIISFFVKEVGPSFTLPWQISFGIGSLLLLVSWLIKKSRI
;
A
#
# COMPACT_ATOMS: atom_id res chain seq x y z
N MET A 1 -1.17 11.32 20.69
CA MET A 1 -0.37 10.16 20.23
C MET A 1 -0.28 10.21 18.73
N LYS A 2 0.82 9.75 18.13
CA LYS A 2 0.90 9.60 16.67
C LYS A 2 0.14 8.35 16.21
N ALA A 3 -0.28 8.31 14.94
CA ALA A 3 -0.93 7.15 14.34
C ALA A 3 -0.14 5.85 14.56
N SER A 4 1.20 5.89 14.45
CA SER A 4 2.04 4.72 14.71
C SER A 4 1.94 4.18 16.14
N GLU A 5 1.84 5.07 17.13
CA GLU A 5 1.66 4.70 18.54
C GLU A 5 0.26 4.13 18.77
N LEU A 6 -0.76 4.71 18.13
CA LEU A 6 -2.13 4.19 18.17
C LEU A 6 -2.19 2.78 17.57
N ILE A 7 -1.55 2.54 16.43
CA ILE A 7 -1.48 1.21 15.79
C ILE A 7 -0.80 0.19 16.73
N GLU A 8 0.29 0.57 17.39
CA GLU A 8 0.99 -0.31 18.33
C GLU A 8 0.11 -0.65 19.54
N GLN A 9 -0.48 0.35 20.18
CA GLN A 9 -1.40 0.15 21.30
C GLN A 9 -2.63 -0.67 20.89
N ASN A 10 -3.16 -0.43 19.68
CA ASN A 10 -4.25 -1.18 19.11
C ASN A 10 -3.92 -2.67 19.03
N ASN A 11 -2.76 -3.00 18.50
CA ASN A 11 -2.30 -4.39 18.39
C ASN A 11 -2.16 -5.05 19.77
N GLN A 12 -1.68 -4.33 20.78
CA GLN A 12 -1.57 -4.83 22.15
C GLN A 12 -2.95 -5.06 22.78
N LYS A 13 -3.85 -4.07 22.72
CA LYS A 13 -5.19 -4.14 23.33
C LYS A 13 -6.10 -5.17 22.66
N ARG A 14 -5.97 -5.38 21.35
CA ARG A 14 -6.77 -6.40 20.62
C ARG A 14 -6.57 -7.81 21.16
N ALA A 15 -5.39 -8.13 21.68
CA ALA A 15 -5.12 -9.42 22.29
C ALA A 15 -5.93 -9.69 23.58
N LEU A 16 -6.59 -8.67 24.14
CA LEU A 16 -7.47 -8.79 25.30
C LEU A 16 -8.92 -9.16 24.92
N LEU A 17 -9.25 -9.13 23.63
CA LEU A 17 -10.59 -9.47 23.15
C LEU A 17 -10.83 -10.98 23.16
N THR A 18 -12.07 -11.36 23.37
CA THR A 18 -12.55 -12.72 23.08
C THR A 18 -12.53 -12.96 21.57
N GLU A 19 -12.38 -14.22 21.16
CA GLU A 19 -12.25 -14.60 19.74
C GLU A 19 -13.36 -13.99 18.84
N GLY A 20 -14.61 -14.02 19.30
CA GLY A 20 -15.74 -13.44 18.56
C GLY A 20 -15.66 -11.93 18.40
N ASN A 21 -15.29 -11.22 19.48
CA ASN A 21 -15.13 -9.76 19.48
C ASN A 21 -13.91 -9.34 18.67
N GLU A 22 -12.80 -10.07 18.78
CA GLU A 22 -11.59 -9.85 18.01
C GLU A 22 -11.86 -9.99 16.52
N LYS A 23 -12.56 -11.04 16.09
CA LYS A 23 -12.91 -11.25 14.69
C LYS A 23 -13.77 -10.10 14.14
N TYR A 24 -14.81 -9.70 14.87
CA TYR A 24 -15.69 -8.60 14.48
C TYR A 24 -14.90 -7.29 14.34
N TYR A 25 -14.12 -6.95 15.38
CA TYR A 25 -13.30 -5.75 15.39
C TYR A 25 -12.26 -5.74 14.27
N THR A 26 -11.61 -6.88 14.03
CA THR A 26 -10.61 -7.02 12.96
C THR A 26 -11.19 -6.73 11.58
N ASN A 27 -12.44 -7.14 11.34
CA ASN A 27 -13.12 -6.87 10.07
C ASN A 27 -13.37 -5.36 9.88
N LEU A 28 -13.81 -4.67 10.93
CA LEU A 28 -13.96 -3.21 10.93
C LEU A 28 -12.62 -2.50 10.70
N LEU A 29 -11.60 -2.93 11.46
CA LEU A 29 -10.23 -2.41 11.39
C LEU A 29 -9.66 -2.49 9.97
N LEU A 30 -9.72 -3.67 9.36
CA LEU A 30 -9.24 -3.89 8.00
C LEU A 30 -10.01 -3.06 7.00
N TYR A 31 -11.34 -2.99 7.12
CA TYR A 31 -12.16 -2.22 6.19
C TYR A 31 -11.84 -0.72 6.24
N ILE A 32 -11.77 -0.14 7.43
CA ILE A 32 -11.47 1.29 7.62
C ILE A 32 -10.06 1.62 7.11
N ARG A 33 -9.05 0.83 7.49
CA ARG A 33 -7.66 1.03 7.02
C ARG A 33 -7.49 0.89 5.51
N THR A 34 -8.39 0.19 4.82
CA THR A 34 -8.34 0.11 3.35
C THR A 34 -8.83 1.38 2.65
N LYS A 35 -9.41 2.35 3.36
CA LYS A 35 -9.88 3.61 2.77
C LYS A 35 -8.73 4.62 2.69
N LEU A 36 -7.88 4.45 1.68
CA LEU A 36 -6.66 5.24 1.41
C LEU A 36 -6.83 6.78 1.34
N THR A 37 -8.05 7.29 1.22
CA THR A 37 -8.32 8.72 1.13
C THR A 37 -8.61 9.37 2.48
N LEU A 38 -8.88 8.58 3.52
CA LEU A 38 -9.20 9.07 4.86
C LEU A 38 -7.93 9.45 5.61
N SER A 39 -8.07 10.33 6.61
CA SER A 39 -6.96 10.65 7.51
C SER A 39 -6.54 9.42 8.29
N GLU A 40 -5.27 9.04 8.21
CA GLU A 40 -4.72 7.89 8.94
C GLU A 40 -4.86 8.12 10.45
N GLN A 41 -4.44 9.29 10.93
CA GLN A 41 -4.50 9.67 12.33
C GLN A 41 -5.91 9.53 12.90
N GLN A 42 -6.91 10.15 12.26
CA GLN A 42 -8.29 10.15 12.78
C GLN A 42 -8.96 8.80 12.63
N SER A 43 -8.59 8.03 11.59
CA SER A 43 -9.04 6.64 11.47
C SER A 43 -8.54 5.79 12.64
N GLU A 44 -7.25 5.90 12.99
CA GLU A 44 -6.67 5.15 14.12
C GLU A 44 -7.21 5.59 15.49
N GLU A 45 -7.53 6.88 15.66
CA GLU A 45 -8.19 7.39 16.88
C GLU A 45 -9.58 6.76 17.06
N VAL A 46 -10.41 6.79 16.02
CA VAL A 46 -11.75 6.17 16.06
C VAL A 46 -11.66 4.67 16.28
N LEU A 47 -10.71 3.99 15.61
CA LEU A 47 -10.48 2.57 15.80
C LEU A 47 -10.09 2.23 17.25
N MET A 48 -9.26 3.05 17.88
CA MET A 48 -8.89 2.88 19.29
C MET A 48 -10.07 3.12 20.23
N GLU A 49 -10.88 4.16 20.00
CA GLU A 49 -12.09 4.41 20.79
C GLU A 49 -13.08 3.23 20.70
N MET A 50 -13.31 2.72 19.49
CA MET A 50 -14.13 1.54 19.28
C MET A 50 -13.57 0.30 20.00
N LEU A 51 -12.25 0.13 20.02
CA LEU A 51 -11.61 -0.98 20.72
C LEU A 51 -11.80 -0.87 22.24
N ASP A 52 -11.66 0.33 22.79
CA ASP A 52 -11.82 0.57 24.22
C ASP A 52 -13.28 0.33 24.66
N HIS A 53 -14.25 0.87 23.92
CA HIS A 53 -15.68 0.59 24.17
C HIS A 53 -16.01 -0.90 24.07
N LEU A 54 -15.38 -1.63 23.14
CA LEU A 54 -15.58 -3.07 23.01
C LEU A 54 -15.00 -3.84 24.20
N ILE A 55 -13.81 -3.46 24.68
CA ILE A 55 -13.19 -4.08 25.85
C ILE A 55 -14.03 -3.85 27.10
N GLU A 56 -14.54 -2.63 27.30
CA GLU A 56 -15.45 -2.30 28.41
C GLU A 56 -16.74 -3.13 28.35
N GLY A 57 -17.42 -3.15 27.21
CA GLY A 57 -18.64 -3.95 27.06
C GLY A 57 -18.38 -5.45 27.21
N GLN A 58 -17.22 -5.95 26.79
CA GLN A 58 -16.82 -7.34 27.00
C GLN A 58 -16.66 -7.69 28.48
N GLN A 59 -16.19 -6.77 29.33
CA GLN A 59 -16.11 -7.00 30.79
C GLN A 59 -17.51 -7.16 31.41
N GLU A 60 -18.53 -6.58 30.80
CA GLU A 60 -19.95 -6.76 31.16
C GLU A 60 -20.58 -7.99 30.49
N GLY A 61 -19.82 -8.79 29.74
CA GLY A 61 -20.29 -9.97 29.03
C GLY A 61 -20.98 -9.69 27.68
N LYS A 62 -20.88 -8.46 27.15
CA LYS A 62 -21.46 -8.09 25.85
C LYS A 62 -20.56 -8.51 24.70
N THR A 63 -21.20 -8.91 23.60
CA THR A 63 -20.56 -9.18 22.32
C THR A 63 -20.49 -7.91 21.46
N ALA A 64 -19.55 -7.87 20.50
CA ALA A 64 -19.41 -6.77 19.55
C ALA A 64 -20.70 -6.53 18.74
N LYS A 65 -21.50 -7.57 18.49
CA LYS A 65 -22.79 -7.45 17.80
C LYS A 65 -23.86 -6.75 18.65
N GLU A 66 -23.80 -6.91 19.98
CA GLU A 66 -24.71 -6.22 20.89
C GLU A 66 -24.32 -4.74 21.06
N ILE A 67 -23.03 -4.41 20.91
CA ILE A 67 -22.52 -3.04 21.05
C ILE A 67 -22.63 -2.25 19.72
N PHE A 68 -22.14 -2.82 18.62
CA PHE A 68 -22.04 -2.16 17.32
C PHE A 68 -23.10 -2.61 16.31
N GLY A 69 -23.90 -3.62 16.66
CA GLY A 69 -24.97 -4.12 15.82
C GLY A 69 -24.61 -5.32 14.94
N ASN A 70 -25.64 -5.88 14.31
CA ASN A 70 -25.55 -7.11 13.50
C ASN A 70 -25.07 -6.87 12.06
N ASP A 71 -24.97 -5.61 11.62
CA ASP A 71 -24.44 -5.23 10.30
C ASP A 71 -23.09 -4.50 10.44
N PRO A 72 -21.98 -5.24 10.67
CA PRO A 72 -20.65 -4.63 10.80
C PRO A 72 -20.22 -3.83 9.57
N LYS A 73 -20.66 -4.22 8.37
CA LYS A 73 -20.29 -3.49 7.15
C LYS A 73 -21.02 -2.16 7.08
N GLY A 74 -22.34 -2.16 7.30
CA GLY A 74 -23.13 -0.92 7.36
C GLY A 74 -22.60 0.04 8.42
N TYR A 75 -22.25 -0.48 9.60
CA TYR A 75 -21.60 0.30 10.65
C TYR A 75 -20.26 0.88 10.21
N ALA A 76 -19.38 0.09 9.57
CA ALA A 76 -18.11 0.56 9.06
C ALA A 76 -18.28 1.64 7.97
N ASP A 77 -19.28 1.51 7.10
CA ASP A 77 -19.60 2.48 6.06
C ASP A 77 -20.05 3.82 6.66
N GLU A 78 -20.83 3.78 7.75
CA GLU A 78 -21.21 4.98 8.50
C GLU A 78 -19.99 5.70 9.08
N ILE A 79 -19.09 4.97 9.75
CA ILE A 79 -17.84 5.53 10.28
C ILE A 79 -16.99 6.16 9.16
N VAL A 80 -16.80 5.44 8.06
CA VAL A 80 -16.05 5.93 6.88
C VAL A 80 -16.65 7.22 6.31
N SER A 81 -17.97 7.38 6.36
CA SER A 81 -18.64 8.58 5.84
C SER A 81 -18.42 9.82 6.71
N GLN A 82 -18.15 9.63 8.00
CA GLN A 82 -17.93 10.70 8.97
C GLN A 82 -16.44 11.06 9.10
N LEU A 83 -15.54 10.14 8.74
CA LEU A 83 -14.10 10.36 8.80
C LEU A 83 -13.66 11.40 7.75
N PRO A 84 -12.82 12.38 8.14
CA PRO A 84 -12.30 13.37 7.22
C PRO A 84 -11.22 12.77 6.30
N ARG A 85 -11.00 13.44 5.18
CA ARG A 85 -9.96 13.07 4.22
C ARG A 85 -8.57 13.47 4.70
N GLU A 86 -7.56 12.73 4.25
CA GLU A 86 -6.16 13.05 4.53
C GLU A 86 -5.77 14.42 3.98
N ASN A 87 -4.81 15.06 4.66
CA ASN A 87 -4.31 16.35 4.25
C ASN A 87 -3.65 16.27 2.87
N LYS A 88 -4.05 17.14 1.93
CA LYS A 88 -3.50 17.18 0.56
C LYS A 88 -1.96 17.26 0.54
N ARG A 89 -1.35 17.99 1.47
CA ARG A 89 0.11 18.08 1.61
C ARG A 89 0.70 16.72 1.96
N ASN A 90 0.14 16.01 2.93
CA ASN A 90 0.60 14.67 3.32
C ASN A 90 0.43 13.70 2.14
N SER A 91 -0.70 13.74 1.44
CA SER A 91 -0.93 12.91 0.24
C SER A 91 0.07 13.21 -0.88
N LEU A 92 0.38 14.48 -1.15
CA LEU A 92 1.38 14.88 -2.16
C LEU A 92 2.77 14.37 -1.80
N ILE A 93 3.16 14.50 -0.53
CA ILE A 93 4.44 14.02 -0.06
C ILE A 93 4.53 12.49 -0.20
N PHE A 94 3.48 11.76 0.20
CA PHE A 94 3.41 10.30 0.05
C PHE A 94 3.50 9.86 -1.42
N MET A 95 2.80 10.54 -2.33
CA MET A 95 2.94 10.28 -3.77
C MET A 95 4.36 10.54 -4.28
N GLY A 96 5.01 11.61 -3.80
CA GLY A 96 6.41 11.91 -4.10
C GLY A 96 7.36 10.80 -3.63
N GLU A 97 7.14 10.26 -2.43
CA GLU A 97 7.91 9.12 -1.93
C GLU A 97 7.74 7.88 -2.80
N ILE A 98 6.50 7.56 -3.20
CA ILE A 98 6.24 6.44 -4.11
C ILE A 98 7.00 6.64 -5.42
N ALA A 99 6.94 7.84 -6.01
CA ALA A 99 7.65 8.13 -7.25
C ALA A 99 9.17 7.99 -7.12
N VAL A 100 9.77 8.51 -6.05
CA VAL A 100 11.22 8.37 -5.78
C VAL A 100 11.60 6.91 -5.59
N ASN A 101 10.80 6.12 -4.85
CA ASN A 101 11.04 4.69 -4.68
C ASN A 101 10.95 3.93 -6.01
N ILE A 102 9.95 4.23 -6.85
CA ILE A 102 9.81 3.60 -8.18
C ILE A 102 11.03 3.90 -9.04
N ILE A 103 11.48 5.17 -9.10
CA ILE A 103 12.66 5.56 -9.88
C ILE A 103 13.92 4.90 -9.32
N GLY A 104 14.09 4.89 -7.99
CA GLY A 104 15.22 4.26 -7.32
C GLY A 104 15.31 2.76 -7.64
N TRP A 105 14.22 2.02 -7.45
CA TRP A 105 14.15 0.60 -7.77
C TRP A 105 14.30 0.31 -9.26
N PHE A 106 13.76 1.16 -10.14
CA PHE A 106 13.96 1.04 -11.58
C PHE A 106 15.46 1.10 -11.95
N LEU A 107 16.22 2.03 -11.36
CA LEU A 107 17.66 2.15 -11.61
C LEU A 107 18.46 0.98 -11.02
N ILE A 108 18.08 0.49 -9.84
CA ILE A 108 18.66 -0.71 -9.24
C ILE A 108 18.41 -1.93 -10.14
N MET A 109 17.16 -2.17 -10.56
CA MET A 109 16.83 -3.29 -11.44
C MET A 109 17.56 -3.19 -12.77
N ARG A 110 17.65 -2.00 -13.36
CA ARG A 110 18.46 -1.77 -14.57
C ARG A 110 19.91 -2.17 -14.36
N SER A 111 20.50 -1.82 -13.21
CA SER A 111 21.90 -2.14 -12.89
C SER A 111 22.17 -3.65 -12.77
N ILE A 112 21.16 -4.42 -12.38
CA ILE A 112 21.23 -5.87 -12.22
C ILE A 112 20.94 -6.58 -13.55
N ILE A 113 19.89 -6.17 -14.26
CA ILE A 113 19.41 -6.85 -15.47
C ILE A 113 20.41 -6.74 -16.62
N ILE A 114 21.00 -5.56 -16.86
CA ILE A 114 21.88 -5.32 -18.01
C ILE A 114 23.09 -6.27 -18.04
N PRO A 115 23.87 -6.41 -16.95
CA PRO A 115 24.95 -7.39 -16.91
C PRO A 115 24.48 -8.83 -17.11
N ILE A 116 23.32 -9.20 -16.54
CA ILE A 116 22.77 -10.57 -16.63
C ILE A 116 22.44 -10.95 -18.07
N ILE A 117 21.88 -10.02 -18.85
CA ILE A 117 21.50 -10.26 -20.25
C ILE A 117 22.66 -10.03 -21.23
N GLY A 118 23.88 -9.79 -20.74
CA GLY A 118 25.06 -9.52 -21.58
C GLY A 118 25.04 -8.13 -22.25
N GLY A 119 24.24 -7.20 -21.71
CA GLY A 119 24.15 -5.82 -22.19
C GLY A 119 25.45 -5.05 -22.01
N LYS A 120 25.62 -3.98 -22.78
CA LYS A 120 26.87 -3.20 -22.75
C LYS A 120 26.97 -2.42 -21.46
N ALA A 121 28.20 -2.21 -20.99
CA ALA A 121 28.46 -1.42 -19.78
C ALA A 121 27.80 -0.04 -19.83
N SER A 122 27.82 0.58 -21.02
CA SER A 122 27.32 1.93 -21.29
C SER A 122 26.26 1.90 -22.41
N GLU A 123 25.03 1.53 -22.05
CA GLU A 123 23.89 1.55 -22.96
C GLU A 123 23.25 2.93 -23.06
N LYS A 124 22.64 3.20 -24.22
CA LYS A 124 21.84 4.40 -24.44
C LYS A 124 20.56 4.32 -23.63
N VAL A 125 20.25 5.39 -22.92
CA VAL A 125 18.98 5.60 -22.23
C VAL A 125 18.23 6.68 -22.97
N TYR A 126 17.05 6.34 -23.48
CA TYR A 126 16.15 7.26 -24.14
C TYR A 126 15.22 7.89 -23.11
N VAL A 127 15.29 9.22 -22.97
CA VAL A 127 14.60 9.96 -21.90
C VAL A 127 13.09 9.78 -22.00
N ILE A 128 12.51 9.97 -23.19
CA ILE A 128 11.06 9.90 -23.39
C ILE A 128 10.56 8.48 -23.16
N SER A 129 11.23 7.47 -23.74
CA SER A 129 10.90 6.06 -23.52
C SER A 129 10.93 5.67 -22.03
N SER A 130 11.93 6.14 -21.30
CA SER A 130 12.08 5.87 -19.87
C SER A 130 10.99 6.53 -19.04
N LEU A 131 10.61 7.78 -19.36
CA LEU A 131 9.51 8.48 -18.70
C LEU A 131 8.17 7.78 -18.94
N LEU A 132 7.89 7.34 -20.17
CA LEU A 132 6.67 6.59 -20.49
C LEU A 132 6.59 5.28 -19.68
N LEU A 133 7.71 4.57 -19.56
CA LEU A 133 7.78 3.34 -18.78
C LEU A 133 7.57 3.60 -17.28
N ILE A 134 8.19 4.65 -16.73
CA ILE A 134 7.99 5.04 -15.32
C ILE A 134 6.53 5.43 -15.05
N ILE A 135 5.89 6.19 -15.94
CA ILE A 135 4.47 6.55 -15.84
C ILE A 135 3.59 5.29 -15.87
N LEU A 136 3.88 4.36 -16.78
CA LEU A 136 3.18 3.08 -16.83
C LEU A 136 3.32 2.32 -15.51
N ILE A 137 4.54 2.20 -14.97
CA ILE A 137 4.79 1.54 -13.69
C ILE A 137 4.00 2.22 -12.57
N MET A 138 3.99 3.56 -12.50
CA MET A 138 3.20 4.29 -11.49
C MET A 138 1.70 3.99 -11.59
N ILE A 139 1.14 3.96 -12.81
CA ILE A 139 -0.27 3.62 -13.04
C ILE A 139 -0.54 2.18 -12.61
N MET A 140 0.32 1.24 -12.98
CA MET A 140 0.18 -0.17 -12.62
C MET A 140 0.31 -0.40 -11.11
N THR A 141 1.21 0.33 -10.43
CA THR A 141 1.34 0.30 -8.98
C THR A 141 0.06 0.84 -8.30
N ALA A 142 -0.46 1.99 -8.76
CA ALA A 142 -1.69 2.56 -8.21
C ALA A 142 -2.89 1.61 -8.40
N PHE A 143 -3.00 0.99 -9.59
CA PHE A 143 -4.00 -0.04 -9.86
C PHE A 143 -3.83 -1.25 -8.95
N GLY A 144 -2.61 -1.78 -8.81
CA GLY A 144 -2.31 -2.92 -7.95
C GLY A 144 -2.66 -2.67 -6.49
N VAL A 145 -2.31 -1.50 -5.95
CA VAL A 145 -2.68 -1.09 -4.59
C VAL A 145 -4.20 -1.05 -4.43
N LYS A 146 -4.92 -0.37 -5.34
CA LYS A 146 -6.39 -0.31 -5.30
C LYS A 146 -7.02 -1.71 -5.35
N MET A 147 -6.49 -2.60 -6.18
CA MET A 147 -6.96 -3.98 -6.31
C MET A 147 -6.73 -4.79 -5.02
N ILE A 148 -5.52 -4.76 -4.45
CA ILE A 148 -5.20 -5.48 -3.21
C ILE A 148 -6.11 -4.99 -2.07
N PHE A 149 -6.24 -3.67 -1.91
CA PHE A 149 -7.08 -3.07 -0.89
C PHE A 149 -8.56 -3.42 -1.08
N GLY A 150 -9.03 -3.46 -2.33
CA GLY A 150 -10.38 -3.94 -2.66
C GLY A 150 -10.60 -5.40 -2.28
N LEU A 151 -9.61 -6.28 -2.50
CA LEU A 151 -9.69 -7.69 -2.10
C LEU A 151 -9.75 -7.85 -0.58
N ILE A 152 -8.92 -7.11 0.16
CA ILE A 152 -8.92 -7.11 1.64
C ILE A 152 -10.30 -6.65 2.14
N SER A 153 -10.76 -5.50 1.67
CA SER A 153 -12.06 -4.90 2.03
C SER A 153 -13.23 -5.85 1.75
N GLN A 154 -13.21 -6.55 0.61
CA GLN A 154 -14.23 -7.54 0.27
C GLN A 154 -14.17 -8.76 1.20
N SER A 155 -12.97 -9.26 1.52
CA SER A 155 -12.80 -10.44 2.37
C SER A 155 -13.19 -10.20 3.83
N SER A 156 -13.07 -8.97 4.34
CA SER A 156 -13.40 -8.63 5.72
C SER A 156 -14.87 -8.87 6.08
N PHE A 157 -15.78 -8.90 5.11
CA PHE A 157 -17.22 -9.11 5.36
C PHE A 157 -17.83 -10.24 4.54
N ASP A 158 -17.01 -11.09 3.91
CA ASP A 158 -17.46 -12.26 3.16
C ASP A 158 -17.02 -13.53 3.89
N ASP A 159 -17.96 -14.19 4.57
CA ASP A 159 -17.71 -15.46 5.28
C ASP A 159 -17.25 -16.60 4.35
N LYS A 160 -17.43 -16.47 3.03
CA LYS A 160 -16.95 -17.43 2.02
C LYS A 160 -15.57 -17.07 1.47
N ALA A 161 -15.02 -15.93 1.85
CA ALA A 161 -13.66 -15.57 1.49
C ALA A 161 -12.67 -16.47 2.23
N THR A 162 -11.64 -16.90 1.53
CA THR A 162 -10.53 -17.65 2.13
C THR A 162 -9.24 -16.97 1.71
N ASP A 163 -8.31 -16.82 2.65
CA ASP A 163 -7.02 -16.16 2.43
C ASP A 163 -6.29 -16.73 1.21
N LYS A 164 -6.26 -18.07 1.07
CA LYS A 164 -5.67 -18.74 -0.09
C LYS A 164 -6.25 -18.29 -1.43
N LYS A 165 -7.57 -18.12 -1.50
CA LYS A 165 -8.27 -17.69 -2.72
C LYS A 165 -7.97 -16.22 -3.04
N MET A 166 -7.89 -15.37 -2.01
CA MET A 166 -7.56 -13.95 -2.20
C MET A 166 -6.10 -13.76 -2.57
N MET A 167 -5.18 -14.50 -1.94
CA MET A 167 -3.77 -14.54 -2.32
C MET A 167 -3.58 -15.02 -3.76
N PHE A 168 -4.31 -16.07 -4.17
CA PHE A 168 -4.24 -16.57 -5.56
C PHE A 168 -4.73 -15.51 -6.56
N LYS A 169 -5.86 -14.84 -6.27
CA LYS A 169 -6.35 -13.72 -7.09
C LYS A 169 -5.33 -12.58 -7.17
N ALA A 170 -4.78 -12.15 -6.03
CA ALA A 170 -3.76 -11.11 -5.97
C ALA A 170 -2.51 -11.49 -6.79
N GLY A 171 -2.07 -12.75 -6.71
CA GLY A 171 -0.99 -13.29 -7.52
C GLY A 171 -1.28 -13.23 -9.02
N LEU A 172 -2.49 -13.61 -9.45
CA LEU A 172 -2.90 -13.49 -10.86
C LEU A 172 -2.90 -12.03 -11.35
N TYR A 173 -3.40 -11.10 -10.54
CA TYR A 173 -3.36 -9.67 -10.88
C TYR A 173 -1.92 -9.16 -10.97
N GLY A 174 -1.04 -9.55 -10.05
CA GLY A 174 0.37 -9.21 -10.08
C GLY A 174 1.08 -9.75 -11.32
N ALA A 175 0.88 -11.02 -11.64
CA ALA A 175 1.44 -11.66 -12.83
C ALA A 175 0.92 -11.00 -14.13
N GLY A 176 -0.38 -10.74 -14.22
CA GLY A 176 -0.98 -10.05 -15.36
C GLY A 176 -0.44 -8.63 -15.52
N GLY A 177 -0.30 -7.89 -14.41
CA GLY A 177 0.27 -6.54 -14.43
C GLY A 177 1.72 -6.52 -14.87
N PHE A 178 2.53 -7.47 -14.41
CA PHE A 178 3.91 -7.65 -14.86
C PHE A 178 3.99 -7.96 -16.36
N LEU A 179 3.13 -8.86 -16.87
CA LEU A 179 3.07 -9.18 -18.29
C LEU A 179 2.74 -7.95 -19.14
N VAL A 180 1.79 -7.12 -18.70
CA VAL A 180 1.47 -5.85 -19.38
C VAL A 180 2.68 -4.93 -19.45
N ILE A 181 3.40 -4.76 -18.34
CA ILE A 181 4.63 -3.94 -18.31
C ILE A 181 5.68 -4.52 -19.24
N ALA A 182 5.91 -5.84 -19.21
CA ALA A 182 6.92 -6.51 -20.05
C ALA A 182 6.60 -6.38 -21.54
N ILE A 183 5.34 -6.62 -21.94
CA ILE A 183 4.88 -6.47 -23.32
C ILE A 183 5.06 -5.03 -23.77
N ILE A 184 4.55 -4.05 -23.00
CA ILE A 184 4.67 -2.65 -23.40
C ILE A 184 6.14 -2.25 -23.49
N SER A 185 6.99 -2.67 -22.55
CA SER A 185 8.44 -2.40 -22.56
C SER A 185 9.12 -2.88 -23.84
N PHE A 186 8.67 -4.00 -24.42
CA PHE A 186 9.18 -4.49 -25.70
C PHE A 186 8.76 -3.61 -26.90
N PHE A 187 7.59 -2.98 -26.83
CA PHE A 187 7.06 -2.10 -27.88
C PHE A 187 7.43 -0.62 -27.71
N VAL A 188 7.94 -0.21 -26.54
CA VAL A 188 8.41 1.17 -26.35
C VAL A 188 9.64 1.39 -27.24
N LYS A 189 9.42 2.06 -28.38
CA LYS A 189 10.48 2.46 -29.28
C LYS A 189 11.48 3.39 -28.57
N GLU A 190 12.72 3.34 -29.03
CA GLU A 190 13.80 4.25 -28.65
C GLU A 190 13.51 5.67 -29.18
N VAL A 191 12.78 6.47 -28.39
CA VAL A 191 12.27 7.78 -28.80
C VAL A 191 12.86 8.88 -27.92
N GLY A 192 13.23 9.99 -28.55
CA GLY A 192 13.69 11.20 -27.88
C GLY A 192 15.21 11.26 -27.66
N PRO A 193 15.68 12.29 -26.92
CA PRO A 193 17.09 12.45 -26.61
C PRO A 193 17.64 11.23 -25.87
N SER A 194 18.83 10.79 -26.28
CA SER A 194 19.53 9.70 -25.61
C SER A 194 20.85 10.17 -25.03
N PHE A 195 21.21 9.55 -23.92
CA PHE A 195 22.53 9.70 -23.30
C PHE A 195 23.03 8.32 -22.89
N THR A 196 24.34 8.17 -22.78
CA THR A 196 24.95 6.92 -22.35
C THR A 196 24.97 6.86 -20.83
N LEU A 197 24.29 5.88 -20.25
CA LEU A 197 24.27 5.69 -18.80
C LEU A 197 24.86 4.32 -18.42
N PRO A 198 26.08 4.31 -17.85
CA PRO A 198 26.64 3.11 -17.32
C PRO A 198 25.76 2.46 -16.25
N TRP A 199 25.65 1.13 -16.26
CA TRP A 199 24.80 0.42 -15.30
C TRP A 199 25.31 0.59 -13.86
N GLN A 200 26.62 0.75 -13.66
CA GLN A 200 27.22 1.02 -12.34
C GLN A 200 26.78 2.37 -11.77
N ILE A 201 26.66 3.39 -12.64
CA ILE A 201 26.16 4.70 -12.23
C ILE A 201 24.67 4.62 -11.89
N SER A 202 23.91 3.78 -12.62
CA SER A 202 22.51 3.51 -12.29
C SER A 202 22.37 2.92 -10.87
N PHE A 203 23.26 1.99 -10.49
CA PHE A 203 23.29 1.45 -9.14
C PHE A 203 23.55 2.54 -8.08
N GLY A 204 24.54 3.40 -8.31
CA GLY A 204 24.89 4.50 -7.40
C GLY A 204 23.73 5.49 -7.20
N ILE A 205 23.12 5.96 -8.30
CA ILE A 205 21.98 6.90 -8.24
C ILE A 205 20.77 6.22 -7.59
N GLY A 206 20.45 4.98 -7.98
CA GLY A 206 19.33 4.22 -7.41
C GLY A 206 19.48 4.05 -5.90
N SER A 207 20.68 3.67 -5.45
CA SER A 207 21.00 3.49 -4.02
C SER A 207 20.87 4.80 -3.25
N LEU A 208 21.36 5.91 -3.81
CA LEU A 208 21.26 7.23 -3.20
C LEU A 208 19.78 7.68 -3.06
N LEU A 209 18.98 7.51 -4.11
CA LEU A 209 17.55 7.87 -4.07
C LEU A 209 16.79 7.06 -3.01
N LEU A 210 17.04 5.75 -2.92
CA LEU A 210 16.41 4.89 -1.92
C LEU A 210 16.89 5.23 -0.49
N LEU A 211 18.16 5.60 -0.31
CA LEU A 211 18.69 6.06 0.96
C LEU A 211 18.05 7.38 1.41
N VAL A 212 17.93 8.35 0.50
CA VAL A 212 17.26 9.63 0.78
C VAL A 212 15.78 9.39 1.12
N SER A 213 15.08 8.57 0.33
CA SER A 213 13.70 8.16 0.60
C SER A 213 13.56 7.55 2.00
N TRP A 214 14.46 6.65 2.39
CA TRP A 214 14.47 6.03 3.70
C TRP A 214 14.72 7.03 4.84
N LEU A 215 15.69 7.94 4.69
CA LEU A 215 15.97 8.99 5.68
C LEU A 215 14.78 9.93 5.88
N ILE A 216 14.14 10.34 4.78
CA ILE A 216 12.95 11.18 4.81
C ILE A 216 11.82 10.46 5.56
N LYS A 217 11.58 9.18 5.26
CA LYS A 217 10.57 8.38 5.96
C LYS A 217 10.87 8.27 7.45
N LYS A 218 12.12 7.97 7.81
CA LYS A 218 12.58 7.85 9.21
C LYS A 218 12.40 9.15 10.00
N SER A 219 12.48 10.32 9.36
CA SER A 219 12.31 11.60 10.03
C SER A 219 10.86 11.94 10.42
N ARG A 220 9.86 11.24 9.86
CA ARG A 220 8.44 11.51 10.12
C ARG A 220 7.80 10.55 11.12
N ILE A 221 8.28 9.32 11.16
CA ILE A 221 7.89 8.29 12.15
C ILE A 221 8.49 8.69 13.49
#